data_AF-A0A1S6HS47-F1
#
_entry.id   AF-A0A1S6HS47-F1
#
_cell.length_a   1.000
_cell.length_b   1.000
_cell.length_c   1.000
_cell.angle_alpha   90.00
_cell.angle_beta   90.00
_cell.angle_gamma   90.00
#
_symmetry.space_group_name_H-M   'P 1'
#
loop_
_entity.id
_entity.type
_entity.pdbx_description
1 polymer ?
#
loop_
_entity_poly.entity_id
_entity_poly.type
_entity_poly.pdbx_seq_one_letter_code
_entity_poly.pdbx_strand_id
1 'polypeptide(L)'
;METDYRLAGLTASTRVTFKQQDEDGGYDGVSFTSYSDVVDHVGLKIQDFERRHSVTAESCTTCHTNETNYHKNGSYNEGGKDCVACHNNGQDRSAKNSAPGFGPMVHSMHWGVGNTATSSEGEANSAAKLNAENCVACHAEGIDLDVIPNQYILSKAYNGGVSGVMTSPITANCFACHNDDSAKNHMLQQGGEINVEKLEDWYTLPTSESCATCHSEGKSYGIDKFHVFDRAL
;
A
#
# COMPACT_ATOMS: atom_id res chain seq x y z
N MET A 1 12.19 18.56 -7.60
CA MET A 1 11.30 19.00 -6.51
C MET A 1 11.94 18.48 -5.24
N GLU A 2 12.26 19.31 -4.25
CA GLU A 2 12.91 18.84 -3.01
C GLU A 2 11.91 17.98 -2.23
N THR A 3 12.16 16.67 -2.17
CA THR A 3 11.42 15.76 -1.30
C THR A 3 12.10 15.77 0.07
N ASP A 4 11.68 16.68 0.96
CA ASP A 4 12.09 16.74 2.37
C ASP A 4 11.00 16.11 3.26
N TYR A 5 11.37 15.32 4.25
CA TYR A 5 10.44 14.77 5.24
C TYR A 5 9.70 15.85 6.04
N ARG A 6 10.27 17.06 6.13
CA ARG A 6 9.58 18.20 6.76
C ARG A 6 8.32 18.61 6.01
N LEU A 7 8.20 18.18 4.75
CA LEU A 7 7.00 18.32 3.93
C LEU A 7 6.05 17.12 4.08
N ALA A 8 6.45 16.05 4.80
CA ALA A 8 5.60 14.90 5.02
C ALA A 8 4.55 15.20 6.10
N GLY A 9 3.29 15.08 5.72
CA GLY A 9 2.18 15.12 6.67
C GLY A 9 2.11 13.84 7.49
N LEU A 10 2.24 13.95 8.81
CA LEU A 10 2.09 12.84 9.75
C LEU A 10 0.65 12.74 10.23
N THR A 11 0.16 11.51 10.42
CA THR A 11 -1.17 11.24 10.96
C THR A 11 -1.11 10.00 11.85
N ALA A 12 -1.97 9.96 12.86
CA ALA A 12 -2.20 8.79 13.69
C ALA A 12 -3.57 8.20 13.35
N SER A 13 -3.65 6.88 13.25
CA SER A 13 -4.91 6.17 13.09
C SER A 13 -5.27 5.42 14.37
N THR A 14 -6.56 5.38 14.70
CA THR A 14 -7.10 4.54 15.76
C THR A 14 -8.25 3.71 15.23
N ARG A 15 -8.30 2.45 15.64
CA ARG A 15 -9.45 1.58 15.42
C ARG A 15 -9.91 0.97 16.74
N VAL A 16 -11.21 1.08 17.02
CA VAL A 16 -11.86 0.45 18.16
C VAL A 16 -12.92 -0.51 17.64
N THR A 17 -12.89 -1.75 18.11
CA THR A 17 -13.87 -2.78 17.75
C THR A 17 -14.63 -3.21 18.99
N PHE A 18 -15.96 -3.06 18.95
CA PHE A 18 -16.86 -3.60 19.95
C PHE A 18 -17.32 -4.98 19.49
N LYS A 19 -16.84 -6.03 20.17
CA LYS A 19 -17.21 -7.43 19.87
C LYS A 19 -18.66 -7.70 20.26
N GLN A 20 -19.40 -8.42 19.41
CA GLN A 20 -20.79 -8.79 19.68
C GLN A 20 -20.89 -10.00 20.62
N GLN A 21 -19.90 -10.91 20.56
CA GLN A 21 -19.80 -12.11 21.40
C GLN A 21 -18.42 -12.22 22.05
N ASP A 22 -18.17 -13.30 22.80
CA ASP A 22 -16.91 -13.49 23.51
C ASP A 22 -15.70 -13.84 22.63
N GLU A 23 -15.93 -14.13 21.35
CA GLU A 23 -14.91 -14.45 20.36
C GLU A 23 -14.18 -13.20 19.81
N ASP A 24 -13.20 -13.45 18.94
CA ASP A 24 -12.48 -12.41 18.19
C ASP A 24 -13.48 -11.63 17.32
N GLY A 25 -13.86 -10.44 17.80
CA GLY A 25 -14.83 -9.55 17.16
C GLY A 25 -14.43 -9.02 15.78
N GLY A 26 -13.42 -9.59 15.14
CA GLY A 26 -12.86 -9.16 13.87
C GLY A 26 -13.68 -9.55 12.62
N TYR A 27 -14.82 -10.21 12.76
CA TYR A 27 -15.72 -10.50 11.63
C TYR A 27 -17.19 -10.18 11.92
N ASP A 28 -17.56 -10.09 13.19
CA ASP A 28 -18.93 -9.88 13.69
C ASP A 28 -19.04 -8.65 14.61
N GLY A 29 -17.93 -7.95 14.87
CA GLY A 29 -17.89 -6.76 15.71
C GLY A 29 -18.19 -5.48 14.95
N VAL A 30 -18.59 -4.44 15.69
CA VAL A 30 -18.76 -3.08 15.14
C VAL A 30 -17.46 -2.31 15.34
N SER A 31 -16.86 -1.85 14.24
CA SER A 31 -15.60 -1.12 14.25
C SER A 31 -15.77 0.35 13.91
N PHE A 32 -15.02 1.19 14.63
CA PHE A 32 -14.88 2.62 14.37
C PHE A 32 -13.42 2.89 14.05
N THR A 33 -13.15 3.49 12.90
CA THR A 33 -11.83 3.95 12.49
C THR A 33 -11.81 5.48 12.48
N SER A 34 -10.79 6.07 13.07
CA SER A 34 -10.57 7.52 13.05
C SER A 34 -9.10 7.84 12.77
N TYR A 35 -8.87 9.02 12.22
CA TYR A 35 -7.56 9.56 11.92
C TYR A 35 -7.41 10.91 12.60
N SER A 36 -6.21 11.20 13.12
CA SER A 36 -5.88 12.55 13.56
C SER A 36 -5.76 13.47 12.36
N ASP A 37 -5.93 14.76 12.61
CA ASP A 37 -5.49 15.81 11.70
C ASP A 37 -4.05 15.56 11.23
N VAL A 38 -3.74 16.11 10.05
CA VAL A 38 -2.38 16.04 9.53
C VAL A 38 -1.54 17.08 10.26
N VAL A 39 -0.43 16.62 10.82
CA VAL A 39 0.53 17.46 11.51
C VAL A 39 1.87 17.47 10.77
N ASP A 40 2.63 18.55 10.93
CA ASP A 40 4.02 18.59 10.51
C ASP A 40 4.93 17.77 11.45
N HIS A 41 6.23 17.80 11.16
CA HIS A 41 7.23 17.07 11.93
C HIS A 41 7.41 17.56 13.39
N VAL A 42 6.83 18.69 13.79
CA VAL A 42 6.81 19.18 15.18
C VAL A 42 5.43 19.03 15.86
N GLY A 43 4.46 18.41 15.17
CA GLY A 43 3.13 18.15 15.71
C GLY A 43 2.15 19.31 15.57
N LEU A 44 2.47 20.34 14.78
CA LEU A 44 1.54 21.42 14.50
C LEU A 44 0.58 20.98 13.39
N LYS A 45 -0.72 21.20 13.61
CA LYS A 45 -1.75 20.94 12.61
C LYS A 45 -1.49 21.79 11.37
N ILE A 46 -1.39 21.13 10.22
CA ILE A 46 -1.26 21.76 8.91
C ILE A 46 -2.53 21.67 8.07
N GLN A 47 -3.34 20.63 8.27
CA GLN A 47 -4.67 20.48 7.64
C GLN A 47 -5.51 19.41 8.35
N ASP A 48 -6.80 19.37 8.06
CA ASP A 48 -7.66 18.24 8.42
C ASP A 48 -7.19 16.97 7.70
N PHE A 49 -7.53 15.79 8.26
CA PHE A 49 -7.19 14.54 7.60
C PHE A 49 -7.96 14.37 6.28
N GLU A 50 -7.24 14.54 5.18
CA GLU A 50 -7.69 14.19 3.84
C GLU A 50 -6.70 13.20 3.23
N ARG A 51 -7.20 12.02 2.87
CA ARG A 51 -6.40 10.98 2.22
C ARG A 51 -6.46 11.17 0.72
N ARG A 52 -5.31 11.06 0.04
CA ARG A 52 -5.29 10.84 -1.41
C ARG A 52 -5.98 9.51 -1.73
N HIS A 53 -7.14 9.57 -2.35
CA HIS A 53 -7.90 8.41 -2.77
C HIS A 53 -7.48 7.98 -4.18
N SER A 54 -6.38 7.22 -4.27
CA SER A 54 -6.01 6.57 -5.55
C SER A 54 -6.97 5.45 -5.96
N VAL A 55 -7.78 4.97 -5.00
CA VAL A 55 -8.83 3.96 -5.18
C VAL A 55 -10.09 4.41 -4.43
N THR A 56 -11.25 3.95 -4.88
CA THR A 56 -12.57 4.26 -4.31
C THR A 56 -13.20 3.01 -3.68
N ALA A 57 -14.39 3.13 -3.08
CA ALA A 57 -15.12 1.95 -2.60
C ALA A 57 -15.48 1.00 -3.77
N GLU A 58 -15.92 1.54 -4.90
CA GLU A 58 -16.28 0.77 -6.11
C GLU A 58 -15.09 -0.02 -6.68
N SER A 59 -13.87 0.50 -6.51
CA SER A 59 -12.64 -0.19 -6.87
C SER A 59 -12.52 -1.57 -6.25
N CYS A 60 -13.07 -1.75 -5.05
CA CYS A 60 -13.04 -3.04 -4.36
C CYS A 60 -14.37 -3.79 -4.55
N THR A 61 -15.50 -3.10 -4.41
CA THR A 61 -16.82 -3.73 -4.30
C THR A 61 -17.36 -4.27 -5.61
N THR A 62 -16.76 -3.87 -6.74
CA THR A 62 -17.01 -4.50 -8.05
C THR A 62 -16.73 -6.01 -8.04
N CYS A 63 -15.76 -6.47 -7.24
CA CYS A 63 -15.44 -7.89 -7.09
C CYS A 63 -15.71 -8.42 -5.68
N HIS A 64 -15.37 -7.63 -4.65
CA HIS A 64 -15.68 -7.94 -3.26
C HIS A 64 -17.07 -7.44 -2.91
N THR A 65 -18.10 -8.20 -3.28
CA THR A 65 -19.53 -7.83 -3.24
C THR A 65 -20.13 -7.56 -1.84
N ASN A 66 -19.30 -7.26 -0.84
CA ASN A 66 -19.66 -6.80 0.48
C ASN A 66 -18.78 -5.61 0.84
N GLU A 67 -19.38 -4.47 1.18
CA GLU A 67 -18.66 -3.23 1.52
C GLU A 67 -17.95 -3.29 2.88
N THR A 68 -18.34 -4.21 3.75
CA THR A 68 -17.86 -4.28 5.14
C THR A 68 -17.38 -5.69 5.53
N ASN A 69 -16.73 -5.77 6.69
CA ASN A 69 -16.36 -7.04 7.35
C ASN A 69 -15.45 -7.95 6.54
N TYR A 70 -14.54 -7.37 5.76
CA TYR A 70 -13.30 -8.06 5.46
C TYR A 70 -12.51 -8.28 6.77
N HIS A 71 -11.47 -9.11 6.76
CA HIS A 71 -10.78 -9.56 7.96
C HIS A 71 -10.53 -8.45 9.01
N LYS A 72 -10.75 -8.75 10.29
CA LYS A 72 -10.59 -7.78 11.39
C LYS A 72 -11.44 -6.50 11.18
N ASN A 73 -12.63 -6.66 10.61
CA ASN A 73 -13.59 -5.61 10.22
C ASN A 73 -12.96 -4.53 9.32
N GLY A 74 -12.15 -4.93 8.35
CA GLY A 74 -11.76 -4.04 7.26
C GLY A 74 -12.99 -3.75 6.39
N SER A 75 -13.31 -2.47 6.15
CA SER A 75 -14.30 -2.05 5.16
C SER A 75 -13.61 -1.48 3.91
N TYR A 76 -14.26 -1.65 2.76
CA TYR A 76 -13.85 -1.02 1.51
C TYR A 76 -14.33 0.43 1.38
N ASN A 77 -15.13 0.92 2.33
CA ASN A 77 -15.58 2.30 2.37
C ASN A 77 -14.40 3.28 2.29
N GLU A 78 -14.64 4.40 1.60
CA GLU A 78 -13.63 5.43 1.35
C GLU A 78 -12.31 4.84 0.81
N GLY A 79 -12.40 3.92 -0.16
CA GLY A 79 -11.21 3.33 -0.81
C GLY A 79 -10.32 2.53 0.14
N GLY A 80 -10.94 1.80 1.07
CA GLY A 80 -10.22 0.97 2.04
C GLY A 80 -9.53 1.76 3.15
N LYS A 81 -10.03 2.96 3.50
CA LYS A 81 -9.52 3.78 4.62
C LYS A 81 -9.42 2.99 5.92
N ASP A 82 -10.33 2.05 6.11
CA ASP A 82 -10.36 1.14 7.24
C ASP A 82 -9.13 0.21 7.30
N CYS A 83 -8.71 -0.32 6.15
CA CYS A 83 -7.55 -1.18 6.03
C CYS A 83 -6.26 -0.44 6.40
N VAL A 84 -6.16 0.83 5.98
CA VAL A 84 -4.98 1.69 6.15
C VAL A 84 -4.68 1.98 7.62
N ALA A 85 -5.67 1.87 8.52
CA ALA A 85 -5.45 2.06 9.94
C ALA A 85 -4.44 1.05 10.53
N CYS A 86 -4.35 -0.13 9.91
CA CYS A 86 -3.40 -1.18 10.25
C CYS A 86 -2.37 -1.46 9.16
N HIS A 87 -2.71 -1.23 7.89
CA HIS A 87 -1.85 -1.44 6.73
C HIS A 87 -1.32 -0.09 6.24
N ASN A 88 -0.49 0.56 7.04
CA ASN A 88 0.17 1.81 6.68
C ASN A 88 1.70 1.65 6.76
N ASN A 89 2.43 2.75 6.53
CA ASN A 89 3.89 2.75 6.49
C ASN A 89 4.54 2.39 7.83
N GLY A 90 3.90 2.73 8.96
CA GLY A 90 4.48 2.55 10.30
C GLY A 90 4.00 1.31 11.05
N GLN A 91 2.94 0.66 10.58
CA GLN A 91 2.51 -0.61 11.11
C GLN A 91 3.27 -1.74 10.41
N ASP A 92 4.28 -2.28 11.09
CA ASP A 92 5.12 -3.36 10.58
C ASP A 92 4.29 -4.66 10.50
N ARG A 93 3.53 -4.84 9.42
CA ARG A 93 2.66 -5.99 9.17
C ARG A 93 3.29 -6.90 8.13
N SER A 94 3.24 -8.20 8.39
CA SER A 94 3.73 -9.20 7.44
C SER A 94 2.70 -9.51 6.34
N ALA A 95 1.39 -9.45 6.66
CA ALA A 95 0.31 -9.79 5.74
C ALA A 95 0.56 -11.11 4.98
N LYS A 96 0.88 -12.19 5.71
CA LYS A 96 1.33 -13.48 5.15
C LYS A 96 2.56 -13.37 4.22
N ASN A 97 3.47 -12.46 4.53
CA ASN A 97 4.68 -12.15 3.73
C ASN A 97 4.36 -11.71 2.29
N SER A 98 3.18 -11.14 2.05
CA SER A 98 2.78 -10.69 0.71
C SER A 98 3.53 -9.42 0.32
N ALA A 99 3.31 -8.32 1.06
CA ALA A 99 3.98 -7.03 0.90
C ALA A 99 3.57 -6.08 2.06
N PRO A 100 4.35 -5.01 2.32
CA PRO A 100 4.09 -4.08 3.43
C PRO A 100 3.15 -2.93 3.03
N GLY A 101 2.61 -2.20 4.02
CA GLY A 101 1.69 -1.08 3.76
C GLY A 101 0.38 -1.49 3.06
N PHE A 102 -0.43 -0.53 2.63
CA PHE A 102 -1.72 -0.81 1.97
C PHE A 102 -1.57 -1.14 0.49
N GLY A 103 -0.99 -0.22 -0.29
CA GLY A 103 -0.84 -0.36 -1.74
C GLY A 103 -0.08 -1.63 -2.15
N PRO A 104 1.17 -1.83 -1.65
CA PRO A 104 1.95 -3.01 -2.00
C PRO A 104 1.26 -4.31 -1.56
N MET A 105 0.66 -4.35 -0.36
CA MET A 105 -0.10 -5.52 0.11
C MET A 105 -1.26 -5.84 -0.83
N VAL A 106 -2.06 -4.85 -1.23
CA VAL A 106 -3.18 -5.07 -2.16
C VAL A 106 -2.67 -5.62 -3.47
N HIS A 107 -1.62 -5.02 -4.06
CA HIS A 107 -1.01 -5.55 -5.28
C HIS A 107 -0.57 -7.02 -5.12
N SER A 108 0.16 -7.32 -4.04
CA SER A 108 0.71 -8.67 -3.82
C SER A 108 -0.37 -9.71 -3.53
N MET A 109 -1.42 -9.35 -2.78
CA MET A 109 -2.54 -10.26 -2.51
C MET A 109 -3.32 -10.63 -3.77
N HIS A 110 -3.33 -9.76 -4.79
CA HIS A 110 -3.99 -10.05 -6.06
C HIS A 110 -3.06 -10.71 -7.08
N TRP A 111 -1.83 -10.24 -7.23
CA TRP A 111 -0.93 -10.68 -8.32
C TRP A 111 0.54 -10.87 -7.94
N GLY A 112 0.87 -10.80 -6.65
CA GLY A 112 2.21 -11.12 -6.14
C GLY A 112 2.24 -12.41 -5.35
N VAL A 113 3.19 -12.50 -4.40
CA VAL A 113 3.36 -13.66 -3.50
C VAL A 113 2.08 -13.94 -2.70
N GLY A 114 1.34 -12.87 -2.34
CA GLY A 114 0.09 -12.99 -1.59
C GLY A 114 -1.01 -13.77 -2.30
N ASN A 115 -0.98 -13.85 -3.63
CA ASN A 115 -2.02 -14.53 -4.43
C ASN A 115 -2.19 -16.01 -4.02
N THR A 116 -1.09 -16.69 -3.70
CA THR A 116 -1.10 -18.10 -3.29
C THR A 116 -0.92 -18.28 -1.77
N ALA A 117 -0.47 -17.25 -1.05
CA ALA A 117 -0.11 -17.33 0.37
C ALA A 117 -1.31 -17.63 1.30
N THR A 118 -2.54 -17.45 0.83
CA THR A 118 -3.74 -17.77 1.61
C THR A 118 -4.16 -19.23 1.54
N SER A 119 -3.73 -19.97 0.53
CA SER A 119 -4.00 -21.40 0.36
C SER A 119 -2.88 -22.24 1.00
N SER A 120 -3.25 -23.26 1.78
CA SER A 120 -2.28 -24.24 2.32
C SER A 120 -1.63 -25.08 1.23
N GLU A 121 -2.26 -25.17 0.06
CA GLU A 121 -1.79 -25.94 -1.10
C GLU A 121 -1.10 -25.04 -2.13
N GLY A 122 -0.99 -23.73 -1.86
CA GLY A 122 -0.39 -22.76 -2.77
C GLY A 122 -1.25 -22.45 -3.99
N GLU A 123 -2.55 -22.74 -3.94
CA GLU A 123 -3.48 -22.38 -5.00
C GLU A 123 -3.66 -20.87 -5.11
N ALA A 124 -3.62 -20.39 -6.35
CA ALA A 124 -3.87 -18.99 -6.67
C ALA A 124 -5.34 -18.62 -6.40
N ASN A 125 -5.56 -17.44 -5.82
CA ASN A 125 -6.91 -16.92 -5.59
C ASN A 125 -7.58 -16.43 -6.89
N SER A 126 -8.83 -15.97 -6.78
CA SER A 126 -9.65 -15.57 -7.93
C SER A 126 -9.09 -14.39 -8.73
N ALA A 127 -8.20 -13.57 -8.16
CA ALA A 127 -7.57 -12.46 -8.87
C ALA A 127 -6.69 -12.94 -10.04
N ALA A 128 -6.16 -14.17 -9.98
CA ALA A 128 -5.42 -14.79 -11.09
C ALA A 128 -6.28 -15.02 -12.35
N LYS A 129 -7.61 -14.86 -12.27
CA LYS A 129 -8.51 -14.91 -13.43
C LYS A 129 -8.69 -13.55 -14.11
N LEU A 130 -8.13 -12.49 -13.54
CA LEU A 130 -8.18 -11.13 -14.06
C LEU A 130 -6.83 -10.75 -14.70
N ASN A 131 -6.84 -9.70 -15.52
CA ASN A 131 -5.61 -9.14 -16.07
C ASN A 131 -4.90 -8.27 -15.03
N ALA A 132 -3.69 -8.66 -14.64
CA ALA A 132 -2.85 -7.92 -13.68
C ALA A 132 -2.43 -6.54 -14.21
N GLU A 133 -2.38 -6.37 -15.54
CA GLU A 133 -2.01 -5.10 -16.17
C GLU A 133 -3.15 -4.07 -16.13
N ASN A 134 -4.38 -4.45 -15.76
CA ASN A 134 -5.53 -3.55 -15.71
C ASN A 134 -5.54 -2.72 -14.43
N CYS A 135 -4.64 -1.74 -14.32
CA CYS A 135 -4.58 -0.82 -13.18
C CYS A 135 -5.92 -0.10 -12.92
N VAL A 136 -6.68 0.21 -13.98
CA VAL A 136 -8.02 0.82 -13.92
C VAL A 136 -9.10 -0.07 -13.27
N ALA A 137 -8.80 -1.34 -13.00
CA ALA A 137 -9.66 -2.20 -12.21
C ALA A 137 -9.83 -1.65 -10.77
N CYS A 138 -8.77 -1.04 -10.23
CA CYS A 138 -8.79 -0.48 -8.88
C CYS A 138 -8.54 1.04 -8.89
N HIS A 139 -7.60 1.52 -9.68
CA HIS A 139 -7.25 2.93 -9.71
C HIS A 139 -8.34 3.72 -10.44
N ALA A 140 -8.99 4.63 -9.70
CA ALA A 140 -10.11 5.43 -10.21
C ALA A 140 -9.65 6.59 -11.10
N GLU A 141 -8.40 7.02 -10.90
CA GLU A 141 -7.72 8.04 -11.66
C GLU A 141 -6.35 7.49 -12.08
N GLY A 142 -5.63 8.21 -12.95
CA GLY A 142 -4.24 7.89 -13.28
C GLY A 142 -3.33 7.83 -12.04
N ILE A 143 -2.14 7.26 -12.20
CA ILE A 143 -1.15 7.17 -11.13
C ILE A 143 -0.05 8.20 -11.35
N ASP A 144 -0.06 9.23 -10.51
CA ASP A 144 1.05 10.17 -10.40
C ASP A 144 2.08 9.63 -9.37
N LEU A 145 3.28 9.29 -9.87
CA LEU A 145 4.40 8.83 -9.06
C LEU A 145 5.15 9.98 -8.36
N ASP A 146 5.07 11.20 -8.90
CA ASP A 146 5.75 12.38 -8.35
C ASP A 146 5.10 12.86 -7.04
N VAL A 147 3.85 12.47 -6.77
CA VAL A 147 3.12 12.78 -5.54
C VAL A 147 3.12 11.63 -4.52
N ILE A 148 3.85 10.54 -4.79
CA ILE A 148 4.05 9.48 -3.78
C ILE A 148 4.91 10.08 -2.65
N PRO A 149 4.43 10.04 -1.39
CA PRO A 149 5.20 10.58 -0.27
C PRO A 149 6.56 9.88 -0.16
N ASN A 150 7.63 10.66 -0.13
CA ASN A 150 9.00 10.15 0.00
C ASN A 150 9.29 9.75 1.45
N GLN A 151 8.69 8.65 1.89
CA GLN A 151 8.83 8.10 3.23
C GLN A 151 8.92 6.57 3.14
N TYR A 152 9.84 5.98 3.90
CA TYR A 152 9.96 4.53 3.99
C TYR A 152 8.68 3.84 4.48
N ILE A 153 8.60 2.54 4.19
CA ILE A 153 7.56 1.63 4.68
C ILE A 153 8.27 0.53 5.49
N LEU A 154 7.82 0.27 6.72
CA LEU A 154 8.32 -0.87 7.50
C LEU A 154 7.97 -2.18 6.78
N SER A 155 8.98 -3.00 6.50
CA SER A 155 8.90 -3.98 5.42
C SER A 155 9.13 -5.43 5.83
N LYS A 156 8.75 -5.86 7.05
CA LYS A 156 8.92 -7.26 7.46
C LYS A 156 8.32 -8.26 6.48
N ALA A 157 7.24 -7.87 5.78
CA ALA A 157 6.58 -8.71 4.78
C ALA A 157 7.55 -9.19 3.70
N TYR A 158 8.44 -8.30 3.23
CA TYR A 158 9.48 -8.65 2.25
C TYR A 158 10.70 -9.32 2.88
N ASN A 159 10.78 -9.39 4.20
CA ASN A 159 11.91 -9.95 4.94
C ASN A 159 11.55 -11.27 5.63
N GLY A 160 10.69 -12.07 5.01
CA GLY A 160 10.25 -13.36 5.56
C GLY A 160 9.55 -13.26 6.93
N GLY A 161 8.98 -12.08 7.24
CA GLY A 161 8.32 -11.80 8.52
C GLY A 161 9.25 -11.25 9.61
N VAL A 162 10.55 -11.12 9.34
CA VAL A 162 11.53 -10.58 10.30
C VAL A 162 11.47 -9.05 10.32
N SER A 163 11.18 -8.50 11.50
CA SER A 163 11.07 -7.05 11.72
C SER A 163 12.43 -6.37 11.74
N GLY A 164 12.45 -5.03 11.73
CA GLY A 164 13.70 -4.25 11.81
C GLY A 164 14.26 -3.82 10.46
N VAL A 165 13.45 -3.89 9.40
CA VAL A 165 13.81 -3.42 8.07
C VAL A 165 12.75 -2.50 7.48
N MET A 166 13.14 -1.73 6.48
CA MET A 166 12.29 -0.80 5.75
C MET A 166 12.59 -0.82 4.24
N THR A 167 11.63 -0.37 3.44
CA THR A 167 11.70 -0.36 1.96
C THR A 167 11.18 0.98 1.45
N SER A 168 11.78 1.50 0.38
CA SER A 168 11.40 2.77 -0.22
C SER A 168 10.02 2.70 -0.92
N PRO A 169 9.26 3.81 -0.98
CA PRO A 169 7.82 3.77 -1.20
C PRO A 169 7.42 3.35 -2.63
N ILE A 170 8.08 3.87 -3.68
CA ILE A 170 7.74 3.48 -5.06
C ILE A 170 8.18 2.04 -5.31
N THR A 171 9.39 1.70 -4.90
CA THR A 171 9.97 0.35 -5.00
C THR A 171 9.07 -0.68 -4.31
N ALA A 172 8.56 -0.40 -3.11
CA ALA A 172 7.63 -1.29 -2.44
C ALA A 172 6.38 -1.58 -3.31
N ASN A 173 5.80 -0.58 -3.96
CA ASN A 173 4.61 -0.79 -4.78
C ASN A 173 4.90 -1.60 -6.04
N CYS A 174 6.02 -1.34 -6.72
CA CYS A 174 6.41 -2.05 -7.95
C CYS A 174 6.87 -3.48 -7.64
N PHE A 175 7.68 -3.64 -6.60
CA PHE A 175 8.22 -4.93 -6.16
C PHE A 175 7.13 -5.87 -5.63
N ALA A 176 5.92 -5.39 -5.34
CA ALA A 176 4.80 -6.26 -4.97
C ALA A 176 4.41 -7.25 -6.07
N CYS A 177 4.60 -6.88 -7.34
CA CYS A 177 4.32 -7.73 -8.50
C CYS A 177 5.59 -8.03 -9.33
N HIS A 178 6.50 -7.07 -9.45
CA HIS A 178 7.78 -7.21 -10.16
C HIS A 178 8.91 -7.56 -9.18
N ASN A 179 8.90 -8.79 -8.67
CA ASN A 179 9.78 -9.23 -7.59
C ASN A 179 10.94 -10.15 -8.01
N ASP A 180 11.14 -10.37 -9.31
CA ASP A 180 12.27 -11.15 -9.80
C ASP A 180 13.61 -10.42 -9.60
N ASP A 181 14.72 -11.15 -9.72
CA ASP A 181 16.06 -10.62 -9.49
C ASP A 181 16.45 -9.51 -10.49
N SER A 182 15.94 -9.55 -11.72
CA SER A 182 16.25 -8.54 -12.73
C SER A 182 15.56 -7.21 -12.39
N ALA A 183 14.26 -7.27 -12.08
CA ALA A 183 13.47 -6.13 -11.65
C ALA A 183 14.04 -5.54 -10.35
N LYS A 184 14.37 -6.39 -9.37
CA LYS A 184 15.01 -5.97 -8.12
C LYS A 184 16.30 -5.20 -8.38
N ASN A 185 17.21 -5.76 -9.17
CA ASN A 185 18.49 -5.12 -9.46
C ASN A 185 18.31 -3.79 -10.21
N HIS A 186 17.33 -3.69 -11.10
CA HIS A 186 16.97 -2.44 -11.75
C HIS A 186 16.49 -1.39 -10.74
N MET A 187 15.54 -1.74 -9.86
CA MET A 187 15.01 -0.82 -8.84
C MET A 187 16.14 -0.28 -7.95
N LEU A 188 17.05 -1.16 -7.49
CA LEU A 188 18.20 -0.76 -6.69
C LEU A 188 19.13 0.23 -7.43
N GLN A 189 19.36 0.02 -8.73
CA GLN A 189 20.16 0.94 -9.54
C GLN A 189 19.51 2.32 -9.73
N GLN A 190 18.18 2.40 -9.62
CA GLN A 190 17.42 3.66 -9.73
C GLN A 190 17.19 4.33 -8.36
N GLY A 191 17.94 3.93 -7.34
CA GLY A 191 17.87 4.50 -5.99
C GLY A 191 16.77 3.92 -5.11
N GLY A 192 16.10 2.86 -5.56
CA GLY A 192 15.20 2.07 -4.74
C GLY A 192 15.94 1.27 -3.66
N GLU A 193 15.26 0.98 -2.56
CA GLU A 193 15.82 0.28 -1.41
C GLU A 193 14.84 -0.78 -0.92
N ILE A 194 15.32 -2.01 -0.74
CA ILE A 194 14.51 -3.15 -0.29
C ILE A 194 15.16 -3.75 0.96
N ASN A 195 14.38 -3.82 2.05
CA ASN A 195 14.78 -4.36 3.34
C ASN A 195 16.09 -3.79 3.90
N VAL A 196 16.30 -2.48 3.78
CA VAL A 196 17.41 -1.80 4.47
C VAL A 196 17.12 -1.74 5.98
N GLU A 197 18.16 -1.61 6.80
CA GLU A 197 18.03 -1.59 8.25
C GLU A 197 17.13 -0.43 8.72
N LYS A 198 16.17 -0.73 9.61
CA LYS A 198 15.28 0.30 10.16
C LYS A 198 16.03 1.17 11.17
N LEU A 199 16.14 2.45 10.85
CA LEU A 199 16.69 3.47 11.75
C LEU A 199 15.62 3.99 12.73
N GLU A 200 16.04 4.68 13.80
CA GLU A 200 15.13 5.19 14.83
C GLU A 200 14.14 6.22 14.27
N ASP A 201 14.64 7.10 13.42
CA ASP A 201 13.94 8.21 12.77
C ASP A 201 13.47 7.87 11.35
N TRP A 202 13.31 6.58 11.03
CA TRP A 202 12.99 6.08 9.68
C TRP A 202 11.82 6.79 8.97
N TYR A 203 10.81 7.22 9.71
CA TYR A 203 9.62 7.91 9.19
C TYR A 203 9.92 9.36 8.76
N THR A 204 11.13 9.86 9.05
CA THR A 204 11.64 11.16 8.63
C THR A 204 12.77 11.06 7.61
N LEU A 205 13.16 9.86 7.20
CA LEU A 205 14.25 9.69 6.25
C LEU A 205 13.70 9.69 4.82
N PRO A 206 14.25 10.54 3.92
CA PRO A 206 13.91 10.48 2.50
C PRO A 206 14.59 9.28 1.85
N THR A 207 14.03 8.85 0.72
CA THR A 207 14.61 7.84 -0.16
C THR A 207 15.20 8.50 -1.41
N SER A 208 16.05 7.78 -2.15
CA SER A 208 16.76 8.29 -3.33
C SER A 208 16.12 7.86 -4.65
N GLU A 209 14.84 7.49 -4.64
CA GLU A 209 14.14 6.96 -5.81
C GLU A 209 14.07 7.97 -6.96
N SER A 210 14.45 7.52 -8.16
CA SER A 210 14.37 8.31 -9.41
C SER A 210 13.33 7.76 -10.39
N CYS A 211 12.43 6.89 -9.93
CA CYS A 211 11.49 6.13 -10.77
C CYS A 211 10.58 7.03 -11.63
N ALA A 212 10.05 8.09 -11.03
CA ALA A 212 9.12 9.03 -11.68
C ALA A 212 9.71 9.73 -12.92
N THR A 213 11.03 9.82 -13.02
CA THR A 213 11.70 10.43 -14.18
C THR A 213 11.42 9.67 -15.48
N CYS A 214 11.25 8.35 -15.38
CA CYS A 214 11.04 7.45 -16.52
C CYS A 214 9.63 6.82 -16.52
N HIS A 215 9.06 6.55 -15.34
CA HIS A 215 7.85 5.73 -15.18
C HIS A 215 6.58 6.52 -14.82
N SER A 216 6.64 7.83 -14.55
CA SER A 216 5.42 8.63 -14.45
C SER A 216 4.68 8.65 -15.80
N GLU A 217 3.37 8.89 -15.77
CA GLU A 217 2.55 8.97 -16.98
C GLU A 217 3.12 9.99 -17.99
N GLY A 218 3.12 9.61 -19.27
CA GLY A 218 3.66 10.44 -20.35
C GLY A 218 5.18 10.52 -20.46
N LYS A 219 5.95 9.89 -19.55
CA LYS A 219 7.42 9.80 -19.65
C LYS A 219 7.86 8.77 -20.70
N SER A 220 9.17 8.65 -20.93
CA SER A 220 9.76 7.73 -21.91
C SER A 220 9.28 6.30 -21.72
N TYR A 221 9.26 5.81 -20.48
CA TYR A 221 8.80 4.50 -20.06
C TYR A 221 7.63 4.57 -19.07
N GLY A 222 6.73 5.54 -19.29
CA GLY A 222 5.58 5.79 -18.41
C GLY A 222 4.76 4.54 -18.15
N ILE A 223 4.26 4.40 -16.93
CA ILE A 223 3.48 3.23 -16.49
C ILE A 223 2.26 2.97 -17.38
N ASP A 224 1.69 4.06 -17.93
CA ASP A 224 0.59 4.10 -18.90
C ASP A 224 0.89 3.41 -20.24
N LYS A 225 2.16 3.22 -20.58
CA LYS A 225 2.56 2.55 -21.82
C LYS A 225 2.63 1.03 -21.68
N PHE A 226 2.67 0.53 -20.45
CA PHE A 226 2.88 -0.89 -20.15
C PHE A 226 1.74 -1.50 -19.33
N HIS A 227 0.84 -0.68 -18.79
CA HIS A 227 -0.34 -1.11 -18.06
C HIS A 227 -1.57 -0.35 -18.56
N VAL A 228 -2.75 -0.91 -18.32
CA VAL A 228 -4.03 -0.40 -18.80
C VAL A 228 -4.67 0.50 -17.76
N PHE A 229 -4.69 1.79 -18.05
CA PHE A 229 -5.34 2.83 -17.25
C PHE A 229 -6.67 3.32 -17.82
N ASP A 230 -7.03 2.88 -19.02
CA ASP A 230 -8.30 3.21 -19.67
C ASP A 230 -9.26 2.02 -19.61
N ARG A 231 -10.52 2.29 -19.22
CA ARG A 231 -11.60 1.30 -19.41
C ARG A 231 -11.93 1.28 -20.89
N ALA A 232 -11.58 0.19 -21.59
CA ALA A 232 -12.03 -0.01 -22.96
C ALA A 232 -13.57 0.07 -22.98
N LEU A 233 -14.09 0.96 -23.84
CA LEU A 233 -15.53 1.14 -24.09
C LEU A 233 -16.13 -0.09 -24.80
#